data_AF-A0A4Y2KT84-F1
#
_entry.id   AF-A0A4Y2KT84-F1
#
_cell.length_a   1.000
_cell.length_b   1.000
_cell.length_c   1.000
_cell.angle_alpha   90.00
_cell.angle_beta   90.00
_cell.angle_gamma   90.00
#
_symmetry.space_group_name_H-M   'P 1'
#
loop_
_entity.id
_entity.type
_entity.pdbx_description
1 polymer ?
#
loop_
_entity_poly.entity_id
_entity_poly.type
_entity_poly.pdbx_seq_one_letter_code
_entity_poly.pdbx_strand_id
1 'polypeptide(L)'
;MAYPILFPYGEPGLQLNWRCESYQGAQGNQSRVIVTMLQYKSALTAVRNDFNPIIRAGKLTQQWIIDSYLQVEAYNLNFIRTHQQQLRTEINQGLADHLENAAQNAAVKAGIPVALPSSFEGSQRIMRGRCSDAMTIFGKYGYG
;
A
#
# COMPACT_ATOMS: atom_id res chain seq x y z
N MET A 1 4.56 -15.58 11.61
CA MET A 1 3.55 -16.65 11.40
C MET A 1 4.09 -17.58 10.32
N ALA A 2 4.24 -18.86 10.60
CA ALA A 2 4.74 -19.85 9.64
C ALA A 2 3.57 -20.74 9.21
N TYR A 3 3.47 -21.02 7.90
CA TYR A 3 2.42 -21.86 7.32
C TYR A 3 3.03 -23.05 6.55
N PRO A 4 3.68 -24.01 7.23
CA PRO A 4 4.42 -25.07 6.55
C PRO A 4 3.56 -25.92 5.61
N ILE A 5 2.28 -26.12 5.97
CA ILE A 5 1.31 -26.90 5.19
C ILE A 5 0.98 -26.22 3.85
N LEU A 6 1.07 -24.89 3.77
CA LEU A 6 0.82 -24.15 2.53
C LEU A 6 2.03 -24.17 1.57
N PHE A 7 3.23 -24.47 2.09
CA PHE A 7 4.48 -24.46 1.33
C PHE A 7 5.22 -25.80 1.51
N PRO A 8 4.69 -26.90 0.93
CA PRO A 8 5.25 -28.25 1.11
C PRO A 8 6.68 -28.39 0.58
N TYR A 9 7.10 -27.51 -0.34
CA TYR A 9 8.44 -27.50 -0.93
C TYR A 9 9.44 -26.61 -0.18
N GLY A 10 9.05 -26.05 0.97
CA GLY A 10 9.95 -25.21 1.78
C GLY A 10 10.29 -23.89 1.11
N GLU A 11 9.37 -23.31 0.34
CA GLU A 11 9.59 -22.04 -0.33
C GLU A 11 10.01 -20.96 0.70
N PRO A 12 11.07 -20.20 0.43
CA PRO A 12 11.48 -19.12 1.32
C PRO A 12 10.34 -18.10 1.41
N GLY A 13 9.93 -17.77 2.65
CA GLY A 13 8.99 -16.68 2.88
C GLY A 13 9.54 -15.36 2.34
N LEU A 14 8.66 -14.38 2.07
CA LEU A 14 9.07 -13.11 1.48
C LEU A 14 10.19 -12.45 2.31
N GLN A 15 11.33 -12.23 1.67
CA GLN A 15 12.43 -11.44 2.22
C GLN A 15 12.35 -10.00 1.69
N LEU A 16 12.64 -9.03 2.56
CA LEU A 16 12.75 -7.62 2.19
C LEU A 16 13.84 -7.48 1.11
N ASN A 17 13.53 -6.80 0.00
CA ASN A 17 14.40 -6.62 -1.17
C ASN A 17 14.60 -7.85 -2.07
N TRP A 18 13.63 -8.77 -2.12
CA TRP A 18 13.64 -9.85 -3.11
C TRP A 18 13.69 -9.30 -4.53
N ARG A 19 14.73 -9.69 -5.28
CA ARG A 19 14.89 -9.33 -6.68
C ARG A 19 14.34 -10.48 -7.51
N CYS A 20 13.37 -10.20 -8.37
CA CYS A 20 13.01 -11.17 -9.40
C CYS A 20 14.17 -11.24 -10.40
N GLU A 21 14.76 -12.42 -10.55
CA GLU A 21 15.61 -12.68 -11.70
C GLU A 21 14.73 -12.65 -12.95
N SER A 22 15.17 -11.93 -13.97
CA SER A 22 14.47 -11.83 -15.25
C SER A 22 14.31 -13.23 -15.84
N TYR A 23 13.08 -13.65 -16.10
CA TYR A 23 12.82 -14.91 -16.81
C TYR A 23 13.19 -14.78 -18.29
N GLN A 24 13.72 -15.85 -18.89
CA GLN A 24 14.04 -15.95 -20.32
C GLN A 24 12.76 -15.84 -21.15
N GLY A 25 12.32 -14.62 -21.43
CA GLY A 25 11.05 -14.33 -22.09
C GLY A 25 10.53 -12.92 -21.85
N ALA A 26 11.09 -12.20 -20.87
CA ALA A 26 10.85 -10.77 -20.67
C ALA A 26 11.54 -9.95 -21.76
N GLN A 27 10.98 -9.92 -22.98
CA GLN A 27 11.44 -9.00 -24.02
C GLN A 27 11.09 -7.57 -23.62
N GLY A 28 12.12 -6.76 -23.36
CA GLY A 28 12.01 -5.30 -23.25
C GLY A 28 12.13 -4.70 -21.84
N ASN A 29 12.19 -5.49 -20.76
CA ASN A 29 12.36 -4.92 -19.42
C ASN A 29 13.33 -5.75 -18.56
N GLN A 30 14.62 -5.58 -18.83
CA GLN A 30 15.73 -6.16 -18.04
C GLN A 30 16.00 -5.39 -16.73
N SER A 31 15.17 -4.39 -16.39
CA SER A 31 15.34 -3.67 -15.14
C SER A 31 14.99 -4.60 -13.98
N ARG A 32 15.86 -4.64 -12.97
CA ARG A 32 15.68 -5.45 -11.76
C ARG A 32 14.42 -4.96 -11.04
N VAL A 33 13.28 -5.58 -11.30
CA VAL A 33 12.02 -5.22 -10.63
C VAL A 33 12.11 -5.72 -9.20
N ILE A 34 12.25 -4.78 -8.25
CA ILE A 34 12.05 -5.06 -6.83
C ILE A 34 10.60 -5.51 -6.68
N VAL A 35 10.40 -6.76 -6.28
CA VAL A 35 9.05 -7.30 -6.11
C VAL A 35 8.48 -6.73 -4.83
N THR A 36 7.35 -6.03 -4.94
CA THR A 36 6.64 -5.56 -3.74
C THR A 36 5.98 -6.73 -3.02
N MET A 37 5.82 -6.61 -1.70
CA MET A 37 5.17 -7.65 -0.90
C MET A 37 3.75 -8.00 -1.39
N LEU A 38 3.04 -7.01 -1.93
CA LEU A 38 1.73 -7.18 -2.54
C LEU A 38 1.79 -7.99 -3.84
N GLN A 39 2.74 -7.71 -4.73
CA GLN A 39 2.92 -8.47 -5.99
C GLN A 39 3.26 -9.93 -5.74
N TYR A 40 4.11 -10.22 -4.76
CA TYR A 40 4.43 -11.59 -4.38
C TYR A 40 3.19 -12.34 -3.86
N LYS A 41 2.45 -11.73 -2.93
CA LYS A 41 1.25 -12.35 -2.34
C LYS A 41 0.13 -12.52 -3.35
N SER A 42 -0.07 -11.56 -4.26
CA SER A 42 -1.07 -11.68 -5.32
C SER A 42 -0.71 -12.78 -6.32
N ALA A 43 0.57 -12.95 -6.65
CA ALA A 43 1.05 -14.02 -7.52
C ALA A 43 0.83 -15.42 -6.92
N LEU A 44 0.92 -15.56 -5.59
CA LEU A 44 0.61 -16.79 -4.86
C LEU A 44 -0.89 -17.14 -4.89
N THR A 45 -1.77 -16.15 -4.97
CA THR A 45 -3.23 -16.35 -5.08
C THR A 45 -3.75 -16.29 -6.51
N ALA A 46 -2.88 -16.13 -7.51
CA ALA A 46 -3.29 -16.08 -8.90
C ALA A 46 -3.91 -17.42 -9.32
N VAL A 47 -5.03 -17.35 -10.04
CA VAL A 47 -5.69 -18.53 -10.59
C VAL A 47 -4.79 -19.09 -11.70
N ARG A 48 -4.29 -20.30 -11.48
CA ARG A 48 -3.54 -21.10 -12.45
C ARG A 48 -4.31 -22.39 -12.69
N ASN A 49 -4.06 -23.06 -13.81
CA ASN A 49 -4.69 -24.34 -14.11
C ASN A 49 -4.24 -25.47 -13.15
N ASP A 50 -3.18 -25.24 -12.37
CA ASP A 50 -2.60 -26.19 -11.43
C ASP A 50 -3.24 -26.17 -10.04
N PHE A 51 -2.96 -27.21 -9.25
CA PHE A 51 -3.37 -27.28 -7.86
C PHE A 51 -2.64 -26.21 -7.02
N ASN A 52 -3.39 -25.26 -6.47
CA ASN A 52 -2.87 -24.26 -5.56
C ASN A 52 -3.25 -24.59 -4.09
N PRO A 53 -2.28 -24.96 -3.22
CA PRO A 53 -2.56 -25.28 -1.82
C PRO A 53 -3.08 -24.08 -1.02
N ILE A 54 -2.66 -22.86 -1.37
CA ILE A 54 -3.04 -21.62 -0.67
C ILE A 54 -4.52 -21.28 -0.87
N ILE A 55 -5.11 -21.64 -2.01
CA ILE A 55 -6.53 -21.37 -2.28
C ILE A 55 -7.41 -22.52 -1.75
N ARG A 56 -6.87 -23.74 -1.66
CA ARG A 56 -7.64 -24.95 -1.35
C ARG A 56 -7.67 -25.33 0.13
N ALA A 57 -6.90 -24.68 1.00
CA ALA A 57 -6.82 -25.04 2.44
C ALA A 57 -8.00 -24.55 3.32
N GLY A 58 -9.12 -24.10 2.73
CA GLY A 58 -10.32 -23.66 3.45
C GLY A 58 -10.07 -22.55 4.50
N LYS A 59 -10.30 -22.84 5.78
CA LYS A 59 -10.12 -21.85 6.88
C LYS A 59 -8.68 -21.33 6.98
N LEU A 60 -7.70 -22.15 6.66
CA LEU A 60 -6.30 -21.76 6.71
C LEU A 60 -5.97 -20.69 5.66
N THR A 61 -6.70 -20.68 4.54
CA THR A 61 -6.53 -19.67 3.49
C THR A 61 -7.01 -18.31 3.97
N GLN A 62 -8.15 -18.26 4.68
CA GLN A 62 -8.68 -17.02 5.25
C GLN A 62 -7.69 -16.41 6.26
N GLN A 63 -7.14 -17.24 7.16
CA GLN A 63 -6.12 -16.78 8.09
C GLN A 63 -4.87 -16.27 7.36
N TRP A 64 -4.41 -17.00 6.35
CA TRP A 64 -3.27 -16.59 5.55
C TRP A 64 -3.52 -15.28 4.79
N ILE A 65 -4.73 -15.05 4.27
CA ILE A 65 -5.10 -13.80 3.58
C ILE A 65 -5.04 -12.62 4.55
N ILE A 66 -5.62 -12.76 5.76
CA ILE A 66 -5.62 -11.72 6.79
C ILE A 66 -4.18 -11.40 7.22
N ASP A 67 -3.40 -12.43 7.55
CA ASP A 67 -2.01 -12.26 7.96
C ASP A 67 -1.16 -11.66 6.82
N SER A 68 -1.48 -12.01 5.57
CA SER A 68 -0.85 -11.45 4.39
C SER A 68 -1.15 -9.97 4.20
N TYR A 69 -2.39 -9.56 4.43
CA TYR A 69 -2.79 -8.15 4.41
C TYR A 69 -2.05 -7.35 5.50
N LEU A 70 -2.05 -7.84 6.74
CA LEU A 70 -1.35 -7.19 7.86
C LEU A 70 0.16 -7.00 7.57
N GLN A 71 0.79 -8.00 6.95
CA GLN A 71 2.19 -7.91 6.57
C GLN A 71 2.43 -6.83 5.49
N VAL A 72 1.57 -6.77 4.46
CA VAL A 72 1.65 -5.73 3.41
C VAL A 72 1.44 -4.35 4.01
N GLU A 73 0.47 -4.19 4.89
CA GLU A 73 0.19 -2.93 5.56
C GLU A 73 1.35 -2.50 6.45
N ALA A 74 1.92 -3.41 7.25
CA ALA A 74 3.11 -3.15 8.05
C ALA A 74 4.31 -2.73 7.18
N TYR A 75 4.50 -3.36 6.03
CA TYR A 75 5.53 -2.97 5.06
C TYR A 75 5.29 -1.55 4.53
N ASN A 76 4.06 -1.22 4.14
CA ASN A 76 3.69 0.12 3.68
C ASN A 76 3.88 1.19 4.76
N LEU A 77 3.50 0.90 6.01
CA LEU A 77 3.71 1.80 7.14
C LEU A 77 5.19 2.02 7.43
N ASN A 78 6.02 0.99 7.32
CA ASN A 78 7.47 1.11 7.47
C ASN A 78 8.07 1.95 6.33
N PHE A 79 7.57 1.77 5.11
CA PHE A 79 7.96 2.59 3.96
C PHE A 79 7.65 4.07 4.20
N ILE A 80 6.43 4.40 4.64
CA ILE A 80 6.03 5.77 4.99
C ILE A 80 6.94 6.34 6.09
N ARG A 81 7.19 5.58 7.15
CA ARG A 81 8.05 6.01 8.27
C ARG A 81 9.48 6.34 7.83
N THR A 82 10.06 5.50 6.98
CA THR A 82 11.46 5.64 6.51
C THR A 82 11.62 6.70 5.43
N HIS A 83 10.64 6.85 4.55
CA HIS A 83 10.65 7.83 3.44
C HIS A 83 9.90 9.12 3.80
N GLN A 84 9.61 9.33 5.09
CA GLN A 84 8.84 10.47 5.57
C GLN A 84 9.45 11.82 5.17
N GLN A 85 10.78 11.92 4.98
CA GLN A 85 11.40 13.18 4.51
C GLN A 85 11.07 13.52 3.06
N GLN A 86 10.99 12.52 2.17
CA GLN A 86 10.59 12.71 0.78
C GLN A 86 9.09 12.97 0.66
N LEU A 87 8.28 12.26 1.46
CA LEU A 87 6.85 12.55 1.60
C LEU A 87 6.62 13.95 2.18
N ARG A 88 7.49 14.41 3.09
CA ARG A 88 7.46 15.77 3.60
C ARG A 88 7.77 16.79 2.53
N THR A 89 8.61 16.56 1.52
CA THR A 89 8.81 17.57 0.47
C THR A 89 7.57 17.77 -0.41
N GLU A 90 6.86 16.69 -0.76
CA GLU A 90 5.56 16.78 -1.45
C GLU A 90 4.49 17.42 -0.57
N ILE A 91 4.43 17.03 0.71
CA ILE A 91 3.50 17.60 1.68
C ILE A 91 3.86 19.06 1.98
N ASN A 92 5.14 19.42 2.07
CA ASN A 92 5.62 20.77 2.33
C ASN A 92 5.34 21.71 1.16
N GLN A 93 5.21 21.25 -0.08
CA GLN A 93 4.72 22.12 -1.16
C GLN A 93 3.29 22.56 -0.87
N GLY A 94 2.36 21.61 -0.68
CA GLY A 94 0.97 21.95 -0.35
C GLY A 94 0.77 22.53 1.06
N LEU A 95 1.66 22.22 2.00
CA LEU A 95 1.63 22.72 3.38
C LEU A 95 2.35 24.06 3.51
N ALA A 96 3.31 24.42 2.65
CA ALA A 96 3.81 25.78 2.51
C ALA A 96 2.71 26.69 1.95
N ASP A 97 1.98 26.25 0.92
CA ASP A 97 0.82 27.00 0.40
C ASP A 97 -0.27 27.20 1.49
N HIS A 98 -0.50 26.18 2.32
CA HIS A 98 -1.44 26.30 3.45
C HIS A 98 -0.87 27.07 4.66
N LEU A 99 0.43 26.97 4.95
CA LEU A 99 1.09 27.71 6.03
C LEU A 99 1.28 29.18 5.66
N GLU A 100 1.46 29.54 4.40
CA GLU A 100 1.46 30.95 3.98
C GLU A 100 0.08 31.57 4.29
N ASN A 101 -1.00 30.83 4.06
CA ASN A 101 -2.36 31.22 4.43
C ASN A 101 -2.66 31.13 5.95
N ALA A 102 -2.00 30.24 6.70
CA ALA A 102 -2.26 29.98 8.12
C ALA A 102 -1.29 30.69 9.09
N ALA A 103 -0.09 31.08 8.63
CA ALA A 103 0.87 31.89 9.38
C ALA A 103 0.37 33.33 9.57
N GLN A 104 -0.60 33.76 8.77
CA GLN A 104 -1.41 34.93 9.08
C GLN A 104 -2.33 34.73 10.30
N ASN A 105 -2.55 33.50 10.80
CA ASN A 105 -3.65 33.24 11.75
C ASN A 105 -3.33 32.47 13.05
N ALA A 106 -2.31 31.62 13.20
CA ALA A 106 -2.00 31.07 14.55
C ALA A 106 -0.65 30.35 14.69
N ALA A 107 0.08 30.69 15.75
CA ALA A 107 1.26 29.99 16.24
C ALA A 107 0.87 28.72 17.02
N VAL A 108 1.09 27.53 16.45
CA VAL A 108 0.87 26.25 17.15
C VAL A 108 2.12 25.37 17.07
N LYS A 109 2.72 25.10 18.23
CA LYS A 109 3.76 24.08 18.40
C LYS A 109 3.08 22.71 18.57
N ALA A 110 3.15 21.86 17.55
CA ALA A 110 2.70 20.48 17.61
C ALA A 110 3.91 19.52 17.52
N GLY A 111 3.90 18.44 18.32
CA GLY A 111 4.90 17.37 18.24
C GLY A 111 5.00 16.78 16.83
N ILE A 112 6.13 16.15 16.51
CA ILE A 112 6.54 15.74 15.15
C ILE A 112 5.39 15.00 14.43
N PRO A 113 4.65 15.64 13.52
CA PRO A 113 3.53 14.99 12.86
C PRO A 113 4.06 14.03 11.79
N VAL A 114 3.59 12.78 11.85
CA VAL A 114 3.72 11.83 10.73
C VAL A 114 2.53 12.08 9.83
N ALA A 115 2.76 12.82 8.75
CA ALA A 115 1.74 13.10 7.76
C ALA A 115 1.58 11.88 6.85
N LEU A 116 0.39 11.28 6.87
CA LEU A 116 0.04 10.17 6.00
C LEU A 116 -0.20 10.68 4.56
N PRO A 117 0.34 10.00 3.54
CA PRO A 117 0.03 10.30 2.15
C PRO A 117 -1.47 10.16 1.85
N SER A 118 -1.94 10.86 0.82
CA SER A 118 -3.32 10.74 0.31
C SER A 118 -3.64 9.38 -0.32
N SER A 119 -2.67 8.47 -0.42
CA SER A 119 -2.88 7.09 -0.89
C SER A 119 -3.24 6.10 0.23
N PHE A 120 -3.16 6.51 1.50
CA PHE A 120 -3.52 5.66 2.63
C PHE A 120 -5.02 5.68 2.91
N GLU A 121 -5.69 4.53 2.77
CA GLU A 121 -7.12 4.36 3.07
C GLU A 121 -7.42 4.67 4.55
N GLY A 122 -8.41 5.53 4.79
CA GLY A 122 -8.73 6.04 6.14
C GLY A 122 -7.95 7.29 6.56
N SER A 123 -7.03 7.81 5.74
CA SER A 123 -6.42 9.11 6.00
C SER A 123 -7.45 10.25 5.91
N GLN A 124 -7.28 11.28 6.75
CA GLN A 124 -8.13 12.49 6.73
C GLN A 124 -8.18 13.15 5.34
N ARG A 125 -7.11 13.03 4.55
CA ARG A 125 -7.02 13.56 3.18
C ARG A 125 -7.89 12.77 2.21
N ILE A 126 -7.86 11.42 2.23
CA ILE A 126 -8.76 10.60 1.38
C ILE A 126 -10.21 10.89 1.70
N MET A 127 -10.57 10.97 2.99
CA MET A 127 -11.96 11.22 3.38
C MET A 127 -12.47 12.57 2.87
N ARG A 128 -11.65 13.63 2.95
CA ARG A 128 -11.97 14.94 2.38
C ARG A 128 -12.14 14.86 0.85
N GLY A 129 -11.26 14.14 0.16
CA GLY A 129 -11.37 13.92 -1.29
C GLY A 129 -12.65 13.20 -1.68
N ARG A 130 -12.96 12.07 -1.04
CA ARG A 130 -14.19 11.30 -1.30
C ARG A 130 -15.46 12.11 -1.00
N CYS A 131 -15.45 12.93 0.06
CA CYS A 131 -16.56 13.81 0.39
C CYS A 131 -16.78 14.89 -0.67
N SER A 132 -15.70 15.56 -1.11
CA SER A 132 -15.77 16.54 -2.20
C SER A 132 -16.30 15.89 -3.48
N ASP A 133 -15.77 14.72 -3.86
CA ASP A 133 -16.18 14.01 -5.07
C ASP A 133 -17.68 13.66 -5.03
N ALA A 134 -18.14 13.11 -3.90
CA ALA A 134 -19.56 12.82 -3.68
C ALA A 134 -20.45 14.08 -3.80
N MET A 135 -20.00 15.23 -3.27
CA MET A 135 -20.72 16.50 -3.41
C MET A 135 -20.74 16.99 -4.87
N THR A 136 -19.67 16.79 -5.64
CA THR A 136 -19.66 17.11 -7.08
C THR A 136 -20.62 16.24 -7.87
N ILE A 137 -20.68 14.94 -7.55
CA ILE A 137 -21.63 14.00 -8.17
C ILE A 137 -23.06 14.42 -7.83
N PHE A 138 -23.34 14.74 -6.55
CA PHE A 138 -24.65 15.21 -6.12
C PHE A 138 -25.03 16.54 -6.79
N GLY A 139 -24.10 17.49 -6.91
CA GLY A 139 -24.36 18.74 -7.63
C GLY A 139 -24.65 18.55 -9.12
N LYS A 140 -24.07 17.52 -9.74
CA LYS A 140 -24.24 17.24 -11.19
C LYS A 140 -25.48 16.41 -11.52
N TYR A 141 -25.88 15.49 -10.63
CA TYR A 141 -26.96 14.53 -10.90
C TYR A 141 -28.13 14.59 -9.90
N GLY A 142 -28.03 15.40 -8.85
CA GLY A 142 -29.04 15.50 -7.77
C GLY A 142 -30.08 16.61 -7.96
N TYR A 143 -29.94 17.47 -8.97
CA TYR A 143 -30.99 18.43 -9.34
C TYR A 143 -31.78 17.88 -10.52
N GLY A 144 -32.85 17.16 -10.19
CA GLY A 144 -33.99 16.84 -11.05
C GLY A 144 -35.27 17.30 -10.35
#